data_AF-A0AA43D6P3-F1
#
_entry.id   AF-A0AA43D6P3-F1
#
_cell.length_a   1.000
_cell.length_b   1.000
_cell.length_c   1.000
_cell.angle_alpha   90.00
_cell.angle_beta   90.00
_cell.angle_gamma   90.00
#
_symmetry.space_group_name_H-M   'P 1'
#
loop_
_entity.id
_entity.type
_entity.pdbx_description
1 polymer ?
#
loop_
_entity_poly.entity_id
_entity_poly.type
_entity_poly.pdbx_seq_one_letter_code
_entity_poly.pdbx_strand_id
1 'polypeptide(L)'
;MRIICIVTIILSAAYAGAQEKRIDVKKLYRSAEQAYEDASYDEALIILDKCLQENPAYAEAYLTRAKTRERLKDLQGAHNDYNIYLELVPNQP
;
A
#
# COMPACT_ATOMS: atom_id res chain seq x y z
N MET A 1 30.65 36.84 1.03
CA MET A 1 30.60 35.38 1.32
C MET A 1 29.64 34.97 2.44
N ARG A 2 29.07 35.88 3.25
CA ARG A 2 28.12 35.52 4.34
C ARG A 2 26.64 35.40 3.91
N ILE A 3 26.25 36.02 2.80
CA ILE A 3 24.84 36.08 2.36
C ILE A 3 24.42 34.82 1.59
N ILE A 4 25.36 34.17 0.87
CA ILE A 4 25.09 32.99 0.05
C ILE A 4 24.69 31.78 0.91
N CYS A 5 25.26 31.63 2.12
CA CYS A 5 24.95 30.50 3.01
C CYS A 5 23.54 30.56 3.62
N ILE A 6 22.94 31.75 3.76
CA ILE A 6 21.60 31.89 4.36
C ILE A 6 20.52 31.49 3.34
N VAL A 7 20.75 31.80 2.06
CA VAL A 7 19.82 31.47 0.96
C VAL A 7 19.73 29.96 0.72
N THR A 8 20.84 29.23 0.84
CA THR A 8 20.86 27.77 0.65
C THR A 8 20.16 27.02 1.79
N ILE A 9 20.26 27.51 3.02
CA ILE A 9 19.58 26.92 4.19
C ILE A 9 18.06 27.06 4.05
N ILE A 10 17.57 28.21 3.58
CA ILE A 10 16.13 28.42 3.37
C ILE A 10 15.58 27.51 2.27
N LEU A 11 16.34 27.29 1.19
CA LEU A 11 15.95 26.37 0.11
C LEU A 11 15.86 24.91 0.59
N SER A 12 16.75 24.48 1.50
CA SER A 12 16.66 23.15 2.13
C SER A 12 15.49 23.03 3.13
N ALA A 13 15.15 24.10 3.83
CA ALA A 13 14.04 24.10 4.79
C ALA A 13 12.67 24.03 4.11
N ALA A 14 12.53 24.64 2.92
CA ALA A 14 11.34 24.48 2.09
C ALA A 14 11.19 23.04 1.56
N TYR A 15 12.30 22.35 1.31
CA TYR A 15 12.31 20.94 0.90
C TYR A 15 11.88 20.01 2.05
N ALA A 16 12.26 20.34 3.30
CA ALA A 16 11.84 19.59 4.48
C ALA A 16 10.34 19.79 4.82
N GLY A 17 9.77 20.96 4.51
CA GLY A 17 8.35 21.26 4.68
C GLY A 17 7.44 20.73 3.57
N ALA A 18 8.03 20.25 2.47
CA ALA A 18 7.35 19.61 1.35
C ALA A 18 7.67 18.10 1.33
N GLN A 19 7.69 17.45 2.50
CA GLN A 19 7.56 16.01 2.55
C GLN A 19 6.17 15.67 2.02
N GLU A 20 6.13 15.47 0.71
CA GLU A 20 5.01 15.07 -0.11
C GLU A 20 4.07 14.20 0.73
N LYS A 21 2.79 14.57 0.76
CA LYS A 21 1.72 13.83 1.42
C LYS A 21 1.46 12.51 0.69
N ARG A 22 2.52 11.74 0.38
CA ARG A 22 2.45 10.40 -0.15
C ARG A 22 1.67 9.59 0.85
N ILE A 23 0.62 8.94 0.36
CA ILE A 23 -0.11 7.98 1.16
C ILE A 23 0.90 6.89 1.54
N ASP A 24 1.19 6.76 2.84
CA ASP A 24 2.01 5.66 3.33
C ASP A 24 1.23 4.37 3.09
N VAL A 25 1.62 3.62 2.06
CA VAL A 25 0.99 2.35 1.68
C VAL A 25 0.97 1.39 2.86
N LYS A 26 1.96 1.43 3.76
CA LYS A 26 1.95 0.60 4.97
C LYS A 26 0.82 0.98 5.93
N LYS A 27 0.54 2.28 6.08
CA LYS A 27 -0.58 2.76 6.89
C LYS A 27 -1.91 2.37 6.26
N LEU A 28 -2.03 2.52 4.94
CA LEU A 28 -3.22 2.12 4.19
C LEU A 28 -3.46 0.60 4.31
N TYR A 29 -2.42 -0.20 4.17
CA TYR A 29 -2.47 -1.65 4.32
C TYR A 29 -2.89 -2.08 5.72
N ARG A 30 -2.35 -1.46 6.79
CA ARG A 30 -2.82 -1.71 8.17
C ARG A 30 -4.32 -1.43 8.35
N SER A 31 -4.84 -0.41 7.67
CA SER A 31 -6.27 -0.10 7.68
C SER A 31 -7.10 -1.19 6.98
N ALA A 32 -6.58 -1.75 5.88
CA ALA A 32 -7.20 -2.88 5.20
C ALA A 32 -7.19 -4.15 6.07
N GLU A 33 -6.08 -4.43 6.76
CA GLU A 33 -6.00 -5.55 7.70
C GLU A 33 -7.02 -5.40 8.84
N GLN A 34 -7.13 -4.20 9.42
CA GLN A 34 -8.14 -3.94 10.45
C GLN A 34 -9.57 -4.18 9.92
N ALA A 35 -9.90 -3.67 8.74
CA ALA A 35 -11.22 -3.89 8.13
C ALA A 35 -11.47 -5.39 7.85
N TYR A 36 -10.44 -6.14 7.45
CA TYR A 36 -10.54 -7.59 7.28
C TYR A 36 -10.81 -8.32 8.61
N GLU A 37 -10.09 -7.97 9.68
CA GLU A 37 -10.29 -8.54 11.02
C GLU A 37 -11.68 -8.19 11.59
N ASP A 38 -12.18 -6.99 11.29
CA ASP A 38 -13.54 -6.55 11.63
C ASP A 38 -14.62 -7.19 10.73
N ALA A 39 -14.25 -8.17 9.89
CA ALA A 39 -15.09 -8.82 8.89
C ALA A 39 -15.80 -7.87 7.90
N SER A 40 -15.31 -6.64 7.80
CA SER A 40 -15.77 -5.60 6.88
C SER A 40 -15.11 -5.78 5.51
N TYR A 41 -15.40 -6.93 4.88
CA TYR A 41 -14.67 -7.39 3.70
C TYR A 41 -14.79 -6.45 2.49
N ASP A 42 -15.96 -5.83 2.27
CA ASP A 42 -16.14 -4.87 1.17
C ASP A 42 -15.26 -3.62 1.36
N GLU A 43 -15.15 -3.14 2.60
CA GLU A 43 -14.26 -2.02 2.94
C GLU A 43 -12.79 -2.41 2.77
N ALA A 44 -12.43 -3.61 3.25
CA ALA A 44 -11.09 -4.16 3.08
C ALA A 44 -10.70 -4.21 1.59
N LEU A 45 -11.58 -4.68 0.69
CA LEU A 45 -11.32 -4.67 -0.76
C LEU A 45 -11.04 -3.27 -1.30
N ILE A 46 -11.85 -2.28 -0.94
CA ILE A 46 -11.68 -0.90 -1.39
C ILE A 46 -10.31 -0.35 -0.95
N ILE A 47 -9.90 -0.63 0.30
CA ILE A 47 -8.63 -0.15 0.83
C ILE A 47 -7.45 -0.90 0.17
N LEU A 48 -7.59 -2.20 -0.07
CA LEU A 48 -6.57 -3.01 -0.76
C LEU A 48 -6.38 -2.58 -2.21
N ASP A 49 -7.47 -2.26 -2.91
CA ASP A 49 -7.40 -1.72 -4.27
C ASP A 49 -6.63 -0.38 -4.29
N LYS A 50 -6.86 0.49 -3.30
CA LYS A 50 -6.06 1.71 -3.14
C LYS A 50 -4.59 1.40 -2.82
N CYS A 51 -4.29 0.39 -1.99
CA CYS A 51 -2.90 -0.02 -1.73
C CYS A 51 -2.19 -0.40 -3.03
N LEU A 52 -2.88 -1.13 -3.89
CA LEU A 52 -2.34 -1.62 -5.16
C LEU A 52 -2.30 -0.53 -6.24
N GLN A 53 -3.15 0.50 -6.16
CA GLN A 53 -3.03 1.70 -6.98
C GLN A 53 -1.77 2.52 -6.63
N GLU A 54 -1.47 2.67 -5.34
CA GLU A 54 -0.31 3.42 -4.87
C GLU A 54 1.01 2.63 -5.02
N ASN A 55 0.97 1.32 -4.78
CA ASN A 55 2.10 0.42 -4.98
C ASN A 55 1.63 -0.92 -5.57
N PRO A 56 1.67 -1.07 -6.91
CA PRO A 56 1.33 -2.31 -7.60
C PRO A 56 2.24 -3.49 -7.29
N ALA A 57 3.39 -3.29 -6.62
CA ALA A 57 4.31 -4.35 -6.22
C ALA A 57 4.17 -4.72 -4.74
N TYR A 58 3.14 -4.23 -4.03
CA TYR A 58 2.89 -4.54 -2.62
C TYR A 58 2.27 -5.93 -2.48
N ALA A 59 3.11 -6.96 -2.47
CA ALA A 59 2.71 -8.36 -2.48
C ALA A 59 1.68 -8.70 -1.38
N GLU A 60 1.89 -8.22 -0.16
CA GLU A 60 1.00 -8.50 0.98
C GLU A 60 -0.42 -8.00 0.74
N ALA A 61 -0.62 -6.93 -0.06
CA ALA A 61 -1.96 -6.48 -0.42
C ALA A 61 -2.66 -7.45 -1.37
N TYR A 62 -1.95 -8.09 -2.32
CA TYR A 62 -2.53 -9.16 -3.12
C TYR A 62 -2.92 -10.37 -2.27
N LEU A 63 -2.04 -10.78 -1.34
CA LEU A 63 -2.33 -11.90 -0.44
C LEU A 63 -3.58 -11.65 0.41
N THR A 64 -3.68 -10.47 1.01
CA THR A 64 -4.83 -10.11 1.84
C THR A 64 -6.08 -9.90 0.99
N ARG A 65 -5.97 -9.33 -0.23
CA ARG A 65 -7.11 -9.18 -1.15
C ARG A 65 -7.64 -10.54 -1.61
N ALA A 66 -6.76 -11.51 -1.84
CA ALA A 66 -7.16 -12.88 -2.15
C ALA A 66 -7.99 -13.51 -1.02
N LYS A 67 -7.50 -13.44 0.23
CA LYS A 67 -8.24 -13.93 1.41
C LYS A 67 -9.59 -13.22 1.59
N THR A 68 -9.63 -11.90 1.40
CA THR A 68 -10.88 -11.11 1.45
C THR A 68 -11.86 -11.57 0.37
N ARG A 69 -11.40 -11.80 -0.86
CA ARG A 69 -12.23 -12.33 -1.96
C ARG A 69 -12.75 -13.74 -1.68
N GLU A 70 -11.97 -14.62 -1.04
CA GLU A 70 -12.44 -15.92 -0.60
C GLU A 70 -13.59 -15.80 0.42
N ARG A 71 -13.50 -14.86 1.37
CA ARG A 71 -14.57 -14.58 2.33
C ARG A 71 -15.85 -14.11 1.64
N LEU A 72 -15.70 -13.37 0.54
CA LEU A 72 -16.80 -12.90 -0.32
C LEU A 72 -17.21 -13.91 -1.40
N LYS A 73 -16.61 -15.11 -1.43
CA LYS A 73 -16.83 -16.18 -2.42
C LYS A 73 -16.44 -15.82 -3.86
N ASP A 74 -15.65 -14.77 -4.07
CA ASP A 74 -15.00 -14.48 -5.35
C ASP A 74 -13.71 -15.32 -5.50
N LEU A 75 -13.90 -16.61 -5.72
CA LEU A 75 -12.79 -17.56 -5.80
C LEU A 75 -11.89 -17.32 -7.02
N GLN A 76 -12.45 -16.84 -8.13
CA GLN A 76 -11.68 -16.56 -9.33
C GLN A 76 -10.79 -15.33 -9.13
N GLY A 77 -11.32 -14.26 -8.55
CA GLY A 77 -10.53 -13.09 -8.20
C GLY A 77 -9.48 -13.39 -7.12
N ALA A 78 -9.78 -14.27 -6.16
CA ALA A 78 -8.81 -14.72 -5.17
C ALA A 78 -7.65 -15.50 -5.81
N HIS A 79 -7.96 -16.47 -6.67
CA HIS A 79 -6.94 -17.24 -7.39
C HIS A 79 -6.01 -16.36 -8.22
N ASN A 80 -6.55 -15.36 -8.91
CA ASN A 80 -5.75 -14.41 -9.68
C ASN A 80 -4.79 -13.60 -8.78
N ASP A 81 -5.28 -13.13 -7.63
CA ASP A 81 -4.45 -12.38 -6.68
C ASP A 81 -3.36 -13.25 -6.03
N TYR A 82 -3.66 -14.52 -5.71
CA TYR A 82 -2.64 -15.46 -5.24
C TYR A 82 -1.54 -15.69 -6.26
N ASN A 83 -1.87 -15.81 -7.55
CA ASN A 83 -0.87 -15.95 -8.61
C ASN A 83 0.05 -14.73 -8.67
N ILE A 84 -0.51 -13.52 -8.63
CA ILE A 84 0.29 -12.29 -8.62
C ILE A 84 1.18 -12.22 -7.37
N TYR A 85 0.67 -12.61 -6.20
CA TYR A 85 1.48 -12.68 -4.98
C TYR A 85 2.68 -13.62 -5.15
N LEU A 86 2.49 -14.80 -5.73
CA LEU A 86 3.56 -15.77 -5.98
C LEU A 86 4.57 -15.26 -7.01
N GLU A 87 4.13 -14.51 -8.02
CA GLU A 87 5.03 -13.85 -8.98
C GLU A 87 5.89 -12.77 -8.30
N LEU A 88 5.35 -12.04 -7.33
CA LEU A 88 6.05 -10.98 -6.60
C LEU A 88 6.96 -11.51 -5.48
N VAL A 89 6.65 -12.66 -4.89
CA VAL A 89 7.45 -13.30 -3.83
C VAL A 89 8.00 -14.64 -4.34
N PRO A 90 9.06 -14.63 -5.17
CA PRO A 90 9.53 -15.81 -5.91
C PRO A 90 10.25 -16.88 -5.06
N ASN A 91 9.96 -17.01 -3.76
CA ASN A 91 10.71 -17.85 -2.83
C ASN A 91 9.81 -18.61 -1.83
N GLN A 92 8.70 -19.19 -2.29
CA GLN A 92 8.02 -20.24 -1.52
C GLN A 92 8.35 -21.61 -2.14
N PRO A 93 9.22 -22.42 -1.50
CA PRO A 93 9.51 -23.79 -1.94
C PRO A 93 8.30 -24.72 -1.79
#